data_AF-A0AAI9KWN9-F1
#
_entry.id   AF-A0AAI9KWN9-F1
#
_cell.length_a   1.000
_cell.length_b   1.000
_cell.length_c   1.000
_cell.angle_alpha   90.00
_cell.angle_beta   90.00
_cell.angle_gamma   90.00
#
_symmetry.space_group_name_H-M   'P 1'
#
loop_
_entity.id
_entity.type
_entity.pdbx_description
1 polymer ?
#
loop_
_entity_poly.entity_id
_entity_poly.type
_entity_poly.pdbx_seq_one_letter_code
_entity_poly.pdbx_strand_id
1 'polypeptide(L)' 'MHQTKKKGNQWYFGMKAHIGVDAKSSLTHSLETTAANEHDLNQVGNLLHGEEAFVFADAAISGVRKIVKSWRM' A
#
# COMPACT_ATOMS: atom_id res chain seq x y z
N MET A 1 -2.52 -14.12 8.02
CA MET A 1 -1.06 -14.38 7.92
C MET A 1 -0.88 -15.67 7.15
N HIS A 2 -0.39 -15.61 5.91
CA HIS A 2 -0.33 -16.77 5.00
C HIS A 2 1.11 -17.26 4.81
N GLN A 3 1.27 -18.58 4.64
CA GLN A 3 2.53 -19.30 4.66
C GLN A 3 2.94 -19.70 3.24
N THR A 4 4.21 -19.54 2.86
CA THR A 4 4.74 -20.14 1.62
C THR A 4 5.91 -21.04 1.95
N LYS A 5 5.79 -22.33 1.61
CA LYS A 5 6.82 -23.34 1.84
C LYS A 5 8.03 -23.03 0.94
N LYS A 6 9.15 -22.62 1.52
CA LYS A 6 10.39 -22.37 0.76
C LYS A 6 11.19 -23.67 0.62
N LYS A 7 12.04 -23.72 -0.41
CA LYS A 7 12.92 -24.87 -0.70
C LYS A 7 13.69 -25.28 0.57
N GLY A 8 13.66 -26.58 0.91
CA GLY A 8 14.39 -27.11 2.08
C GLY A 8 13.61 -27.15 3.41
N ASN A 9 12.27 -27.12 3.38
CA ASN A 9 11.42 -27.24 4.58
C ASN A 9 11.56 -26.07 5.58
N GLN A 10 12.09 -24.94 5.11
CA GLN A 10 12.22 -23.72 5.90
C GLN A 10 10.99 -22.83 5.72
N TRP A 11 10.49 -22.29 6.84
CA TRP A 11 9.33 -21.43 6.89
C TRP A 11 9.78 -20.00 7.13
N TYR A 12 9.31 -19.09 6.28
CA TYR A 12 9.59 -17.66 6.41
C TYR A 12 8.28 -16.93 6.64
N PHE A 13 8.27 -16.07 7.64
CA PHE A 13 7.22 -15.10 7.86
C PHE A 13 7.74 -13.74 7.46
N GLY A 14 6.96 -13.02 6.66
CA GLY A 14 7.27 -11.66 6.26
C GLY A 14 6.10 -10.76 6.60
N MET A 15 6.43 -9.53 6.97
CA MET A 15 5.50 -8.43 7.15
C MET A 15 5.99 -7.26 6.30
N LYS A 16 5.06 -6.47 5.78
CA LYS A 16 5.33 -5.20 5.12
C LYS A 16 4.54 -4.09 5.80
N ALA A 17 5.12 -2.90 5.83
CA ALA A 17 4.49 -1.68 6.29
C ALA A 17 4.26 -0.75 5.10
N HIS A 18 3.07 -0.18 5.05
CA HIS A 18 2.60 0.75 4.04
C HIS A 18 2.38 2.10 4.72
N ILE A 19 2.98 3.16 4.19
CA ILE A 19 2.97 4.48 4.85
C ILE A 19 2.47 5.53 3.86
N GLY A 20 1.45 6.29 4.25
CA GLY A 20 1.03 7.50 3.56
C GLY A 20 1.67 8.72 4.20
N VAL A 21 2.29 9.54 3.37
CA VAL A 21 2.99 10.77 3.76
C VAL A 21 2.43 11.92 2.94
N ASP A 22 2.09 13.02 3.61
CA ASP A 22 1.63 14.22 2.94
C ASP A 22 2.82 14.85 2.19
N ALA A 23 2.64 15.08 0.89
CA ALA A 23 3.74 15.49 0.03
C ALA A 23 4.24 16.92 0.29
N LYS A 24 3.45 17.77 0.97
CA LYS A 24 3.81 19.18 1.22
C LYS A 24 4.48 19.37 2.56
N SER A 25 3.91 18.77 3.59
CA SER A 25 4.36 18.88 4.99
C SER A 25 5.35 17.77 5.38
N SER A 26 5.44 16.70 4.58
CA SER A 26 6.20 15.48 4.90
C SER A 26 5.70 14.77 6.16
N LEU A 27 4.49 15.06 6.61
CA LEU A 27 3.90 14.42 7.78
C LEU A 27 3.31 13.06 7.39
N THR A 28 3.71 12.03 8.13
CA THR A 28 3.05 10.72 8.07
C THR A 28 1.65 10.83 8.64
N HIS A 29 0.67 10.37 7.87
CA HIS A 29 -0.75 10.44 8.25
C HIS A 29 -1.44 9.08 8.28
N SER A 30 -0.87 8.07 7.61
CA SER A 30 -1.41 6.72 7.61
C SER A 30 -0.30 5.68 7.67
N LEU A 31 -0.58 4.58 8.36
CA LEU A 31 0.29 3.42 8.47
C LEU A 31 -0.58 2.17 8.46
N GLU A 32 -0.32 1.27 7.53
CA GLU A 32 -0.96 -0.04 7.46
C GLU A 32 0.10 -1.13 7.45
N THR A 33 -0.17 -2.24 8.13
CA THR A 33 0.75 -3.38 8.15
C THR A 33 0.05 -4.63 7.67
N THR A 34 0.74 -5.39 6.83
CA THR A 34 0.17 -6.59 6.22
C THR A 34 1.21 -7.69 6.13
N ALA A 35 0.76 -8.93 5.91
CA ALA A 35 1.68 -10.01 5.60
C ALA A 35 2.40 -9.72 4.26
N ALA A 36 3.66 -10.16 4.13
CA ALA A 36 4.49 -9.82 2.98
C ALA A 36 3.94 -10.32 1.63
N ASN A 37 3.02 -11.29 1.64
CA ASN A 37 2.36 -11.81 0.45
C ASN A 37 1.19 -10.94 -0.04
N GLU A 38 0.70 -9.99 0.77
CA GLU A 38 -0.40 -9.11 0.37
C GLU A 38 0.03 -8.15 -0.72
N HIS A 39 -0.79 -7.96 -1.76
CA HIS A 39 -0.46 -7.07 -2.88
C HIS A 39 -0.57 -5.61 -2.45
N ASP A 40 0.43 -4.78 -2.80
CA ASP A 40 0.54 -3.39 -2.32
C ASP A 40 -0.62 -2.51 -2.83
N LEU A 41 -1.10 -2.75 -4.06
CA LEU A 41 -2.32 -2.11 -4.60
C LEU A 41 -3.56 -2.18 -3.69
N ASN A 42 -3.70 -3.24 -2.89
CA ASN A 42 -4.87 -3.39 -2.03
C ASN A 42 -4.88 -2.40 -0.86
N GLN A 43 -3.72 -1.83 -0.51
CA GLN A 43 -3.59 -0.93 0.64
C GLN A 43 -3.68 0.54 0.27
N VAL A 44 -3.60 0.89 -1.02
CA VAL A 44 -3.61 2.29 -1.48
C VAL A 44 -4.82 3.07 -0.99
N GLY A 45 -6.00 2.44 -0.95
CA GLY A 45 -7.22 3.08 -0.44
C GLY A 45 -7.20 3.39 1.06
N ASN A 46 -6.38 2.67 1.83
CA ASN A 46 -6.21 2.89 3.27
C ASN A 46 -5.12 3.95 3.54
N LEU A 47 -4.23 4.17 2.58
CA LEU A 47 -3.14 5.12 2.72
C LEU A 47 -3.54 6.55 2.35
N LEU A 48 -4.50 6.72 1.45
CA LEU A 48 -4.94 8.02 0.94
C LEU A 48 -6.17 8.53 1.71
N HIS A 49 -6.28 9.85 1.86
CA HIS A 49 -7.44 10.52 2.45
C HIS A 49 -8.58 10.73 1.45
N GLY A 50 -8.29 10.69 0.15
CA GLY A 50 -9.24 10.94 -0.93
C GLY A 50 -9.30 12.40 -1.39
N GLU A 51 -8.48 13.28 -0.82
CA GLU A 51 -8.35 14.70 -1.19
C GLU A 51 -7.06 14.99 -1.99
N GLU A 52 -6.26 13.96 -2.27
CA GLU A 52 -4.98 14.10 -2.94
C GLU A 52 -5.16 14.53 -4.40
N ALA A 53 -4.57 15.66 -4.76
CA ALA A 53 -4.51 16.13 -6.15
C ALA A 53 -3.48 15.35 -6.98
N PHE A 54 -2.46 14.78 -6.34
CA PHE A 54 -1.42 13.96 -6.96
C PHE A 54 -0.92 12.94 -5.94
N VAL A 55 -0.48 11.77 -6.43
CA VAL A 55 0.07 10.70 -5.60
C VAL A 55 1.37 10.21 -6.23
N PHE A 56 2.43 10.15 -5.43
CA PHE A 56 3.69 9.51 -5.81
C PHE A 56 3.75 8.15 -5.13
N ALA A 57 3.96 7.09 -5.90
CA ALA A 57 4.00 5.72 -5.40
C ALA A 57 4.99 4.88 -6.21
N ASP A 58 5.34 3.72 -5.68
CA ASP A 58 6.22 2.76 -6.36
C ASP A 58 5.58 2.20 -7.65
N ALA A 59 6.39 1.67 -8.56
CA ALA A 59 5.92 1.05 -9.79
C ALA A 59 5.01 -0.16 -9.56
N ALA A 60 5.15 -0.90 -8.44
CA ALA A 60 4.23 -1.96 -8.05
C ALA A 60 2.80 -1.45 -7.74
N ILE A 61 2.65 -0.13 -7.59
CA ILE A 61 1.40 0.61 -7.39
C ILE A 61 0.96 1.31 -8.69
N SER A 62 1.69 1.11 -9.81
CA SER A 62 1.30 1.64 -11.12
C SER A 62 0.01 0.97 -11.64
N GLY A 63 -0.85 1.73 -12.32
CA GLY A 63 -2.18 1.26 -12.77
C GLY A 63 -3.34 1.66 -11.86
N VAL A 64 -3.06 2.36 -10.76
CA VAL A 64 -4.06 3.00 -9.89
C VAL A 64 -4.71 4.19 -10.59
N ARG A 65 -5.56 3.92 -11.57
CA ARG A 65 -6.41 4.94 -12.22
C ARG A 65 -7.77 5.10 -11.54
N LYS A 66 -8.05 4.26 -10.52
CA LYS A 66 -9.39 4.05 -9.95
C LYS A 66 -9.50 4.23 -8.43
N ILE A 67 -8.39 4.49 -7.73
CA ILE A 67 -8.37 4.52 -6.25
C ILE A 67 -8.49 5.95 -5.70
N VAL A 68 -8.13 6.98 -6.48
CA VAL A 68 -8.66 8.34 -6.22
C VAL A 68 -10.13 8.29 -6.60
N LYS A 69 -11.01 8.35 -5.60
CA LYS A 69 -12.46 8.29 -5.76
C LYS A 69 -12.89 9.13 -6.96
N SER A 70 -13.33 8.45 -8.01
CA SER A 70 -14.19 9.01 -9.04
C SER A 70 -15.52 9.39 -8.38
N TRP A 71 -15.56 10.54 -7.70
CA TRP A 71 -16.76 11.34 -7.52
C TRP A 71 -16.63 12.53 -8.46
N ARG A 72 -16.97 12.31 -9.73
CA ARG A 72 -17.43 13.41 -10.58
C ARG A 72 -18.89 13.64 -10.19
N MET A 73 -19.15 14.89 -9.79
CA MET A 73 -20.41 15.65 -9.71
C MET A 73 -21.72 14.86 -9.64
#